data_AF-A0A943W910-F1
#
_entry.id   AF-A0A943W910-F1
#
_cell.length_a   1.000
_cell.length_b   1.000
_cell.length_c   1.000
_cell.angle_alpha   90.00
_cell.angle_beta   90.00
_cell.angle_gamma   90.00
#
_symmetry.space_group_name_H-M   'P 1'
#
loop_
_entity.id
_entity.type
_entity.pdbx_description
1 polymer ?
#
loop_
_entity_poly.entity_id
_entity_poly.type
_entity_poly.pdbx_seq_one_letter_code
_entity_poly.pdbx_strand_id
1 'polypeptide(L)'
;MIKLITAIFLALGIITSESFAGVRSIVSDSSSSDVAVSGNSNGNDYTYEEPSYDLDPAVQCQNSGFARRGCPTGYRPIGECPYDSSYYAGCCLAKYQYLAEDCIAAHMKPSADNCMGYYACEQIETPQ
;
A
#
# COMPACT_ATOMS: atom_id res chain seq x y z
N MET A 1 -20.39 49.50 21.28
CA MET A 1 -19.71 48.84 22.42
C MET A 1 -19.02 47.59 21.90
N ILE A 2 -17.80 47.38 22.38
CA ILE A 2 -16.70 46.64 21.76
C ILE A 2 -16.74 45.13 22.08
N LYS A 3 -16.51 44.32 21.03
CA LYS A 3 -15.85 42.99 20.94
C LYS A 3 -16.17 41.90 21.97
N LEU A 4 -16.48 40.70 21.46
CA LEU A 4 -15.59 39.54 21.65
C LEU A 4 -15.88 38.49 20.54
N ILE A 5 -15.01 38.45 19.53
CA ILE A 5 -14.94 37.34 18.57
C ILE A 5 -13.84 36.43 19.12
N THR A 6 -14.23 35.29 19.68
CA THR A 6 -13.28 34.29 20.19
C THR A 6 -12.79 33.45 19.02
N ALA A 7 -11.68 33.88 18.40
CA ALA A 7 -10.94 33.10 17.43
C ALA A 7 -10.08 32.06 18.18
N ILE A 8 -10.44 30.78 18.08
CA ILE A 8 -9.59 29.68 18.54
C ILE A 8 -8.59 29.39 17.42
N PHE A 9 -7.36 29.88 17.58
CA PHE A 9 -6.21 29.48 16.78
C PHE A 9 -5.81 28.05 17.20
N LEU A 10 -6.29 27.05 16.48
CA LEU A 10 -5.71 25.71 16.52
C LEU A 10 -4.43 25.75 15.71
N ALA A 11 -3.30 25.85 16.41
CA ALA A 11 -1.97 25.72 15.86
C ALA A 11 -1.87 24.36 15.15
N LEU A 12 -1.83 24.38 13.81
CA LEU A 12 -1.30 23.26 13.05
C LEU A 12 0.18 23.13 13.40
N GLY A 13 0.50 22.21 14.30
CA GLY A 13 1.85 21.65 14.40
C GLY A 13 2.14 20.89 13.11
N ILE A 14 2.84 21.53 12.18
CA ILE A 14 3.41 20.84 11.02
C ILE A 14 4.58 20.01 11.56
N ILE A 15 4.38 18.70 11.69
CA ILE A 15 5.50 17.78 11.81
C ILE A 15 6.02 17.59 10.39
N THR A 16 7.07 18.32 9.99
CA THR A 16 7.82 18.00 8.79
C THR A 16 8.64 16.75 9.07
N SER A 17 8.19 15.61 8.55
CA SER A 17 9.06 14.44 8.42
C SER A 17 10.08 14.79 7.34
N GLU A 18 11.25 15.26 7.75
CA GLU A 18 12.40 15.39 6.88
C GLU A 18 12.79 13.99 6.38
N SER A 19 12.52 13.69 5.11
CA SER A 19 13.08 12.53 4.40
C SER A 19 13.75 13.03 3.14
N PHE A 20 14.99 13.48 3.27
CA PHE A 20 15.86 13.74 2.12
C PHE A 20 16.41 12.40 1.65
N ALA A 21 15.79 11.82 0.61
CA ALA A 21 16.50 10.94 -0.31
C ALA A 21 16.93 11.80 -1.49
N GLY A 22 18.21 12.19 -1.52
CA GLY A 22 18.77 12.99 -2.59
C GLY A 22 18.60 12.30 -3.93
N VAL A 23 17.80 12.89 -4.82
CA VAL A 23 17.76 12.49 -6.23
C VAL A 23 19.01 13.05 -6.88
N ARG A 24 20.01 12.21 -7.15
CA ARG A 24 21.05 12.57 -8.14
C ARG A 24 20.46 12.31 -9.51
N SER A 25 19.96 13.35 -10.16
CA SER A 25 19.78 13.34 -11.61
C SER A 25 21.15 13.18 -12.24
N ILE A 26 21.44 11.99 -12.78
CA ILE A 26 22.41 11.90 -13.85
C ILE A 26 21.63 12.24 -15.11
N VAL A 27 21.76 13.52 -15.52
CA VAL A 27 21.48 13.89 -16.90
C VAL A 27 22.49 13.12 -17.73
N SER A 28 22.05 12.10 -18.47
CA SER A 28 22.86 11.54 -19.55
C SER A 28 22.80 12.52 -20.72
N ASP A 29 23.50 13.65 -20.58
CA ASP A 29 23.83 14.45 -21.74
C ASP A 29 24.71 13.59 -22.64
N SER A 30 24.19 13.35 -23.84
CA SER A 30 24.95 12.77 -24.93
C SER A 30 26.07 13.73 -25.27
N SER A 31 27.30 13.44 -24.83
CA SER A 31 28.49 14.11 -25.35
C SER A 31 29.71 13.20 -25.21
N SER A 32 30.18 12.78 -26.39
CA SER A 32 31.47 12.18 -26.66
C SER A 32 32.60 12.95 -25.96
N SER A 33 33.47 12.25 -25.25
CA SER A 33 34.83 12.71 -24.93
C SER A 33 35.69 11.49 -24.59
N ASP A 34 36.34 11.00 -25.62
CA ASP A 34 37.62 10.32 -25.63
C ASP A 34 38.56 10.80 -24.50
N VAL A 35 38.71 9.98 -23.46
CA VAL A 35 39.79 10.09 -22.47
C VAL A 35 40.51 8.75 -22.45
N ALA A 36 41.63 8.71 -23.15
CA ALA A 36 42.61 7.65 -23.04
C ALA A 36 43.21 7.68 -21.62
N VAL A 37 42.94 6.65 -20.82
CA VAL A 37 43.73 6.33 -19.63
C VAL A 37 44.47 5.03 -19.89
N SER A 38 45.79 5.19 -19.88
CA SER A 38 46.85 4.19 -19.92
C SER A 38 46.44 2.83 -19.37
N GLY A 39 46.67 1.78 -20.17
CA GLY A 39 46.49 0.41 -19.75
C GLY A 39 47.33 0.09 -18.51
N ASN A 40 46.70 -0.59 -17.57
CA ASN A 40 47.36 -1.61 -16.77
C ASN A 40 46.48 -2.86 -16.81
N SER A 41 46.83 -3.77 -17.70
CA SER A 41 46.22 -5.09 -17.79
C SER A 41 46.62 -5.91 -16.57
N ASN A 42 45.75 -5.94 -15.57
CA ASN A 42 45.64 -7.02 -14.60
C ASN A 42 44.14 -7.24 -14.37
N GLY A 43 43.45 -7.78 -15.37
CA GLY A 43 42.05 -8.16 -15.27
C GLY A 43 41.93 -9.46 -14.49
N ASN A 44 42.03 -9.37 -13.17
CA ASN A 44 41.31 -10.30 -12.31
C ASN A 44 39.82 -10.11 -12.59
N ASP A 45 39.28 -11.02 -13.39
CA ASP A 45 37.84 -11.18 -13.61
C ASP A 45 37.20 -11.59 -12.30
N TYR A 46 36.96 -10.60 -11.44
CA TYR A 46 36.07 -10.77 -10.32
C TYR A 46 34.65 -10.75 -10.88
N THR A 47 34.19 -11.91 -11.36
CA THR A 47 32.76 -12.18 -11.43
C THR A 47 32.22 -12.07 -10.01
N TYR A 48 31.73 -10.89 -9.66
CA TYR A 48 30.80 -10.74 -8.56
C TYR A 48 29.56 -11.55 -8.95
N GLU A 49 29.46 -12.78 -8.46
CA GLU A 49 28.18 -13.46 -8.39
C GLU A 49 27.32 -12.65 -7.44
N GLU A 50 26.45 -11.81 -8.02
CA GLU A 50 25.42 -11.11 -7.26
C GLU A 50 24.58 -12.20 -6.56
N PRO A 51 24.44 -12.19 -5.22
CA PRO A 51 23.65 -13.19 -4.55
C PRO A 51 22.20 -13.04 -5.01
N SER A 52 21.70 -13.96 -5.83
CA SER A 52 20.28 -14.01 -6.14
C SER A 52 19.56 -14.47 -4.88
N TYR A 53 18.96 -13.52 -4.15
CA TYR A 53 18.05 -13.85 -3.08
C TYR A 53 16.74 -14.35 -3.71
N ASP A 54 16.61 -15.67 -3.89
CA ASP A 54 15.31 -16.27 -4.15
C ASP A 54 14.47 -16.19 -2.87
N LEU A 55 13.78 -15.07 -2.69
CA LEU A 55 12.83 -14.91 -1.60
C LEU A 55 11.54 -15.64 -1.97
N ASP A 56 11.31 -16.80 -1.36
CA ASP A 56 10.09 -17.58 -1.51
C ASP A 56 8.84 -16.68 -1.32
N PRO A 57 8.02 -16.47 -2.37
CA PRO A 57 6.83 -15.63 -2.30
C PRO A 57 5.86 -16.04 -1.18
N ALA A 58 5.74 -17.34 -0.90
CA ALA A 58 4.87 -17.85 0.16
C ALA A 58 5.35 -17.44 1.56
N VAL A 59 6.67 -17.43 1.78
CA VAL A 59 7.27 -16.99 3.04
C VAL A 59 7.09 -15.48 3.21
N GLN A 60 7.26 -14.72 2.14
CA GLN A 60 7.02 -13.27 2.17
C GLN A 60 5.56 -12.93 2.53
N CYS A 61 4.60 -13.63 1.95
CA CYS A 61 3.18 -13.48 2.27
C CYS A 61 2.89 -13.78 3.75
N GLN A 62 3.37 -14.91 4.26
CA GLN A 62 3.16 -15.30 5.66
C GLN A 62 3.77 -14.29 6.65
N ASN A 63 4.99 -13.84 6.39
CA ASN A 63 5.67 -12.83 7.22
C ASN A 63 4.97 -11.46 7.17
N SER A 64 4.26 -11.17 6.08
CA SER A 64 3.50 -9.93 5.90
C SER A 64 2.06 -10.01 6.42
N GLY A 65 1.66 -11.11 7.07
CA GLY A 65 0.33 -11.29 7.66
C GLY A 65 -0.71 -11.96 6.76
N PHE A 66 -0.33 -12.43 5.57
CA PHE A 66 -1.20 -13.16 4.66
C PHE A 66 -1.12 -14.67 4.94
N ALA A 67 -1.76 -15.11 6.02
CA ALA A 67 -1.65 -16.49 6.51
C ALA A 67 -2.71 -17.45 5.95
N ARG A 68 -3.74 -16.95 5.24
CA ARG A 68 -4.89 -17.76 4.80
C ARG A 68 -4.75 -18.14 3.33
N ARG A 69 -5.00 -19.41 2.98
CA ARG A 69 -5.07 -19.85 1.57
C ARG A 69 -6.49 -20.05 1.05
N GLY A 70 -7.47 -19.79 1.90
CA GLY A 70 -8.88 -19.96 1.59
C GLY A 70 -9.74 -19.65 2.79
N CYS A 71 -11.04 -19.54 2.55
CA CYS A 71 -12.05 -19.23 3.55
C CYS A 71 -13.10 -20.33 3.64
N PRO A 72 -13.68 -20.53 4.84
CA PRO A 72 -14.79 -21.46 5.01
C PRO A 72 -16.01 -21.02 4.20
N THR A 73 -16.95 -21.95 3.97
CA THR A 73 -18.20 -21.68 3.25
C THR A 73 -18.96 -20.51 3.89
N GLY A 74 -19.47 -19.60 3.06
CA GLY A 74 -20.15 -18.37 3.51
C GLY A 74 -19.22 -17.19 3.79
N TYR A 75 -17.90 -17.37 3.64
CA TYR A 75 -16.90 -16.33 3.78
C TYR A 75 -16.14 -16.12 2.47
N ARG A 76 -15.68 -14.89 2.23
CA ARG A 76 -14.83 -14.49 1.13
C ARG A 76 -13.43 -14.11 1.64
N PRO A 77 -12.37 -14.37 0.86
CA PRO A 77 -11.03 -13.89 1.18
C PRO A 77 -10.93 -12.36 1.06
N ILE A 78 -10.09 -11.76 1.90
CA ILE A 78 -9.79 -10.33 1.90
C ILE A 78 -8.29 -10.11 1.93
N GLY A 79 -7.85 -9.10 1.17
CA GLY A 79 -6.46 -8.66 1.14
C GLY A 79 -5.60 -9.74 0.51
N GLU A 80 -5.53 -9.76 -0.82
CA GLU A 80 -4.66 -10.66 -1.57
C GLU A 80 -3.19 -10.27 -1.37
N CYS A 81 -2.33 -11.27 -1.18
CA CYS A 81 -0.91 -11.02 -1.03
C CYS A 81 -0.30 -10.59 -2.38
N PRO A 82 0.52 -9.51 -2.41
CA PRO A 82 1.10 -9.01 -3.65
C PRO A 82 2.15 -9.94 -4.28
N TYR A 83 2.71 -10.88 -3.50
CA TYR A 83 3.76 -11.80 -3.95
C TYR A 83 3.19 -13.15 -4.44
N ASP A 84 2.08 -13.62 -3.86
CA ASP A 84 1.38 -14.84 -4.24
C ASP A 84 -0.12 -14.70 -3.97
N SER A 85 -0.91 -14.65 -5.04
CA SER A 85 -2.37 -14.47 -4.99
C SER A 85 -3.13 -15.62 -4.31
N SER A 86 -2.44 -16.72 -3.99
CA SER A 86 -2.98 -17.84 -3.23
C SER A 86 -3.09 -17.55 -1.73
N TYR A 87 -2.52 -16.44 -1.24
CA TYR A 87 -2.53 -16.05 0.17
C TYR A 87 -3.36 -14.78 0.40
N TYR A 88 -4.09 -14.78 1.52
CA TYR A 88 -5.02 -13.72 1.91
C TYR A 88 -4.79 -13.30 3.36
N ALA A 89 -5.03 -12.03 3.66
CA ALA A 89 -4.90 -11.46 4.99
C ALA A 89 -6.00 -11.97 5.95
N GLY A 90 -7.19 -12.23 5.43
CA GLY A 90 -8.32 -12.66 6.26
C GLY A 90 -9.52 -13.19 5.49
N CYS A 91 -10.56 -13.51 6.25
CA CYS A 91 -11.83 -13.98 5.73
C CYS A 91 -12.96 -13.15 6.33
N CYS A 92 -13.85 -12.64 5.48
CA CYS A 92 -15.05 -11.91 5.88
C CYS A 92 -16.30 -12.64 5.43
N LEU A 93 -17.41 -12.49 6.15
CA LEU A 93 -18.68 -13.00 5.66
C LEU A 93 -18.96 -12.43 4.26
N ALA A 94 -19.48 -13.26 3.37
CA ALA A 94 -19.69 -12.87 1.96
C ALA A 94 -20.58 -11.61 1.81
N LYS A 95 -21.46 -11.33 2.79
CA LYS A 95 -22.28 -10.11 2.83
C LYS A 95 -21.46 -8.81 2.95
N TYR A 96 -20.28 -8.86 3.56
CA TYR A 96 -19.39 -7.70 3.74
C TYR A 96 -18.48 -7.58 2.52
N GLN A 97 -19.03 -7.09 1.41
CA GLN A 97 -18.32 -7.05 0.13
C GLN A 97 -18.08 -5.66 -0.46
N TYR A 98 -18.74 -4.64 0.07
CA TYR A 98 -18.75 -3.31 -0.52
C TYR A 98 -17.91 -2.34 0.29
N LEU A 99 -17.31 -1.35 -0.36
CA LEU A 99 -16.82 -0.18 0.34
C LEU A 99 -18.02 0.68 0.79
N ALA A 100 -17.80 1.55 1.77
CA ALA A 100 -18.86 2.43 2.24
C ALA A 100 -19.39 3.33 1.11
N GLU A 101 -18.49 3.78 0.24
CA GLU A 101 -18.79 4.64 -0.91
C GLU A 101 -19.66 3.94 -1.95
N ASP A 102 -19.45 2.63 -2.15
CA ASP A 102 -20.25 1.82 -3.08
C ASP A 102 -21.71 1.73 -2.63
N CYS A 103 -21.94 1.54 -1.32
CA CYS A 103 -23.29 1.53 -0.78
C CYS A 103 -23.97 2.89 -0.96
N ILE A 104 -23.25 3.98 -0.70
CA ILE A 104 -23.77 5.35 -0.85
C ILE A 104 -24.10 5.65 -2.32
N ALA A 105 -23.22 5.26 -3.25
CA ALA A 105 -23.44 5.40 -4.68
C ALA A 105 -24.68 4.62 -5.17
N ALA A 106 -25.01 3.51 -4.51
CA ALA A 106 -26.22 2.73 -4.76
C ALA A 106 -27.47 3.26 -4.04
N HIS A 107 -27.42 4.45 -3.41
CA HIS A 107 -28.49 5.01 -2.57
C HIS A 107 -28.88 4.11 -1.38
N MET A 108 -27.92 3.34 -0.87
CA MET A 108 -28.07 2.47 0.29
C MET A 108 -27.19 2.96 1.45
N LYS A 109 -27.45 2.45 2.65
CA LYS A 109 -26.66 2.74 3.85
C LYS A 109 -25.65 1.60 4.07
N PRO A 110 -24.35 1.87 4.32
CA PRO A 110 -23.44 0.84 4.77
C PRO A 110 -23.85 0.33 6.17
N SER A 111 -23.72 -0.98 6.38
CA SER A 111 -24.03 -1.63 7.65
C SER A 111 -23.25 -1.03 8.81
N ALA A 112 -23.80 -1.08 10.02
CA ALA A 112 -23.10 -0.60 11.22
C ALA A 112 -21.85 -1.45 11.52
N ASP A 113 -21.96 -2.77 11.33
CA ASP A 113 -20.83 -3.69 11.37
C ASP A 113 -20.05 -3.66 10.07
N ASN A 114 -18.75 -3.90 10.15
CA ASN A 114 -17.89 -4.07 8.99
C ASN A 114 -16.90 -5.20 9.23
N CYS A 115 -16.28 -5.64 8.15
CA CYS A 115 -15.20 -6.60 8.20
C CYS A 115 -14.01 -6.05 7.39
N MET A 116 -12.98 -5.60 8.12
CA MET A 116 -11.76 -5.01 7.54
C MET A 116 -12.05 -3.86 6.57
N GLY A 117 -13.01 -2.99 6.89
CA GLY A 117 -13.39 -1.86 6.05
C GLY A 117 -14.39 -2.18 4.92
N TYR A 118 -14.88 -3.42 4.84
CA TYR A 118 -15.97 -3.79 3.94
C TYR A 118 -17.29 -3.92 4.68
N TYR A 119 -18.36 -3.47 4.03
CA TYR A 119 -19.71 -3.32 4.55
C TYR A 119 -20.70 -4.17 3.77
N ALA A 120 -21.83 -4.46 4.39
CA ALA A 120 -23.04 -4.87 3.70
C ALA A 120 -23.84 -3.60 3.39
N CYS A 121 -24.49 -3.54 2.23
CA CYS A 121 -25.38 -2.43 1.94
C CYS A 121 -26.79 -2.77 2.43
N GLU A 122 -27.35 -1.89 3.27
CA GLU A 122 -28.68 -2.00 3.87
C GLU A 122 -29.61 -0.95 3.25
N GLN A 123 -30.90 -1.27 3.15
CA GLN A 123 -31.88 -0.29 2.68
C GLN A 123 -32.04 0.83 3.70
N ILE A 124 -32.23 2.04 3.21
CA ILE A 124 -32.59 3.17 4.06
C ILE A 124 -34.07 2.98 4.42
N GLU A 125 -34.35 2.47 5.62
CA GLU A 125 -35.72 2.40 6.12
C GLU A 125 -36.28 3.84 6.17
N THR A 126 -37.22 4.16 5.28
CA THR A 126 -37.97 5.41 5.40
C THR A 126 -38.94 5.25 6.57
N PRO A 127 -38.90 6.13 7.58
CA PRO A 127 -39.93 6.14 8.61
C PRO A 127 -41.30 6.34 7.94
N GLN A 128 -42.26 5.46 8.26
CA GLN A 128 -43.66 5.61 7.87
C GLN A 128 -44.35 6.72 8.64
#